data_AF-A0A4Y2JN34-F1
#
_entry.id   AF-A0A4Y2JN34-F1
#
_cell.length_a   1.000
_cell.length_b   1.000
_cell.length_c   1.000
_cell.angle_alpha   90.00
_cell.angle_beta   90.00
_cell.angle_gamma   90.00
#
_symmetry.space_group_name_H-M   'P 1'
#
loop_
_entity.id
_entity.type
_entity.pdbx_description
1 polymer ?
#
loop_
_entity_poly.entity_id
_entity_poly.type
_entity_poly.pdbx_seq_one_letter_code
_entity_poly.pdbx_strand_id
1 'polypeptide(L)'
;MIHEEKTTHRIGIVGSSVELPCDVDVSKCGKVYFLTYTKNISNEWKRLYIYSDAVIKPLQELANPNRADFFLEESTAFLRISPLRIEDDGIYKCDVTYVQGKCPSLSFSTLTTYGKSVFPSLTLSLNKCPVA
;
A
#
# COMPACT_ATOMS: atom_id res chain seq x y z
N MET A 1 9.97 26.31 -5.12
CA MET A 1 8.97 25.57 -4.33
C MET A 1 9.63 24.27 -3.94
N ILE A 2 9.87 24.04 -2.65
CA ILE A 2 10.51 22.82 -2.17
C ILE A 2 9.37 21.83 -1.99
N HIS A 3 9.37 20.74 -2.77
CA HIS A 3 8.47 19.63 -2.53
C HIS A 3 8.95 18.92 -1.25
N GLU A 4 8.07 18.76 -0.27
CA GLU A 4 8.36 17.94 0.90
C GLU A 4 8.20 16.48 0.47
N GLU A 5 9.31 15.88 0.05
CA GLU A 5 9.37 14.48 -0.39
C GLU A 5 9.56 13.58 0.84
N LYS A 6 8.55 12.76 1.13
CA LYS A 6 8.55 11.86 2.29
C LYS A 6 8.60 10.41 1.85
N THR A 7 9.62 9.67 2.27
CA THR A 7 9.80 8.25 1.92
C THR A 7 9.57 7.36 3.13
N THR A 8 8.72 6.34 2.97
CA THR A 8 8.42 5.35 4.00
C THR A 8 8.79 3.94 3.53
N HIS A 9 9.26 3.09 4.43
CA HIS A 9 9.45 1.67 4.16
C HIS A 9 8.33 0.85 4.83
N ARG A 10 7.75 -0.09 4.08
CA ARG A 10 6.69 -0.98 4.54
C ARG A 10 7.05 -2.42 4.26
N ILE A 11 6.74 -3.28 5.21
CA ILE A 11 6.94 -4.72 5.10
C ILE A 11 5.57 -5.38 5.22
N GLY A 12 5.29 -6.34 4.34
CA GLY A 12 4.05 -7.09 4.34
C GLY A 12 4.28 -8.59 4.14
N ILE A 13 3.36 -9.41 4.64
CA ILE A 13 3.38 -10.86 4.42
C ILE A 13 2.36 -11.18 3.33
N VAL A 14 2.71 -12.07 2.40
CA VAL A 14 1.77 -12.53 1.36
C VAL A 14 0.51 -13.09 2.02
N GLY A 15 -0.66 -12.63 1.56
CA GLY A 15 -1.97 -12.95 2.11
C GLY A 15 -2.45 -12.03 3.23
N SER A 16 -1.58 -11.18 3.82
CA SER A 16 -1.98 -10.16 4.79
C SER A 16 -2.42 -8.86 4.10
N SER A 17 -2.70 -7.81 4.88
CA SER A 17 -2.89 -6.45 4.40
C SER A 17 -1.69 -5.56 4.71
N VAL A 18 -1.52 -4.46 3.97
CA VAL A 18 -0.61 -3.36 4.31
C VAL A 18 -1.23 -2.02 3.95
N GLU A 19 -0.81 -0.97 4.64
CA GLU A 19 -1.23 0.41 4.39
C GLU A 19 -0.04 1.25 3.93
N LEU A 20 -0.20 1.85 2.74
CA LEU A 20 0.76 2.77 2.15
C LEU A 20 0.34 4.20 2.48
N PRO A 21 1.08 4.91 3.36
CA PRO A 21 0.73 6.26 3.74
C PRO A 21 1.00 7.24 2.61
N CYS A 22 0.25 8.33 2.61
CA CYS A 22 0.44 9.47 1.76
C CYS A 22 0.20 10.73 2.57
N ASP A 23 1.19 11.63 2.56
CA ASP A 23 1.15 12.85 3.35
C ASP A 23 0.11 13.81 2.76
N VAL A 24 -0.90 14.12 3.57
CA VAL A 24 -1.90 15.14 3.26
C VAL A 24 -1.91 16.17 4.39
N ASP A 25 -2.44 17.37 4.12
CA ASP A 25 -2.67 18.36 5.15
C ASP A 25 -3.96 19.11 4.82
N VAL A 26 -5.08 18.46 5.14
CA VAL A 26 -6.42 19.01 4.87
C VAL A 26 -6.65 20.28 5.69
N SER A 27 -6.05 20.34 6.88
CA SER A 27 -6.17 21.47 7.79
C SER A 27 -5.53 22.76 7.24
N LYS A 28 -4.34 22.65 6.64
CA LYS A 28 -3.56 23.78 6.13
C LYS A 28 -3.78 24.06 4.65
N CYS A 29 -3.92 23.00 3.85
CA CYS A 29 -3.93 23.08 2.39
C CYS A 29 -5.33 22.93 1.80
N GLY A 30 -6.32 22.61 2.64
CA GLY A 30 -7.73 22.52 2.29
C GLY A 30 -8.12 21.15 1.75
N LYS A 31 -9.26 21.08 1.07
CA LYS A 31 -9.79 19.82 0.56
C LYS A 31 -8.88 19.21 -0.52
N VAL A 32 -8.59 17.92 -0.41
CA VAL A 32 -7.95 17.13 -1.46
C VAL A 32 -8.86 17.10 -2.69
N TYR A 33 -8.36 17.59 -3.82
CA TYR A 33 -9.05 17.57 -5.10
C TYR A 33 -8.87 16.23 -5.80
N PHE A 34 -7.62 15.76 -5.84
CA PHE A 34 -7.23 14.56 -6.55
C PHE A 34 -5.99 13.94 -5.92
N LEU A 35 -6.03 12.64 -5.71
CA LEU A 35 -4.94 11.83 -5.17
C LEU A 35 -4.77 10.58 -6.02
N THR A 36 -3.50 10.25 -6.32
CA THR A 36 -3.19 9.01 -7.04
C THR A 36 -2.05 8.25 -6.41
N TYR A 37 -2.22 6.93 -6.33
CA TYR A 37 -1.10 6.01 -6.14
C TYR A 37 -0.66 5.46 -7.49
N THR A 38 0.64 5.56 -7.73
CA THR A 38 1.33 4.98 -8.88
C THR A 38 2.43 4.04 -8.39
N LYS A 39 2.69 2.97 -9.13
CA LYS A 39 3.77 2.03 -8.85
C LYS A 39 4.75 2.03 -10.01
N ASN A 40 6.04 1.96 -9.70
CA ASN A 40 7.06 1.73 -10.71
C ASN A 40 7.09 0.24 -11.07
N ILE A 41 6.70 -0.07 -12.31
CA ILE A 41 6.68 -1.43 -12.87
C ILE A 41 7.53 -1.41 -14.13
N SER A 42 8.66 -2.13 -14.11
CA SER A 42 9.57 -2.23 -15.27
C SER A 42 10.05 -0.86 -15.81
N ASN A 43 10.37 0.08 -14.92
CA ASN A 43 10.77 1.46 -15.22
C ASN A 43 9.65 2.37 -15.76
N GLU A 44 8.39 1.96 -15.65
CA GLU A 44 7.22 2.78 -15.98
C GLU A 44 6.35 3.03 -14.74
N TRP A 45 5.91 4.27 -14.54
CA TRP A 45 4.96 4.60 -13.48
C TRP A 45 3.53 4.30 -13.92
N LYS A 46 2.95 3.23 -13.38
CA LYS A 46 1.56 2.82 -13.66
C LYS A 46 0.65 3.25 -12.53
N ARG A 47 -0.50 3.85 -12.88
CA ARG A 47 -1.49 4.31 -11.90
C ARG A 47 -2.35 3.14 -11.44
N LEU A 48 -2.42 2.95 -10.12
CA LEU A 48 -3.11 1.82 -9.49
C LEU A 48 -4.35 2.25 -8.71
N TYR A 49 -4.41 3.51 -8.29
CA TYR A 49 -5.56 4.04 -7.56
C TYR A 49 -5.83 5.50 -7.87
N ILE A 50 -7.10 5.86 -7.93
CA ILE A 50 -7.58 7.24 -8.06
C ILE A 50 -8.56 7.53 -6.93
N TYR A 51 -8.37 8.69 -6.29
CA TYR A 51 -9.34 9.30 -5.40
C TYR A 51 -9.64 10.73 -5.82
N SER A 52 -10.93 11.04 -5.94
CA SER A 52 -11.52 12.38 -6.00
C SER A 52 -12.97 12.31 -5.52
N ASP A 53 -13.61 13.46 -5.35
CA ASP A 53 -15.04 13.55 -4.98
C ASP A 53 -15.96 12.80 -5.95
N ALA A 54 -15.59 12.71 -7.22
CA ALA A 54 -16.41 12.09 -8.27
C ALA A 54 -15.98 10.64 -8.57
N VAL A 55 -14.73 10.27 -8.29
CA VAL A 55 -14.14 9.00 -8.72
C VAL A 55 -13.28 8.42 -7.62
N ILE A 56 -13.71 7.28 -7.08
CA ILE A 56 -12.91 6.44 -6.20
C ILE A 56 -12.79 5.09 -6.89
N LYS A 57 -11.59 4.78 -7.39
CA LYS A 57 -11.44 3.62 -8.27
C LYS A 57 -10.04 2.98 -8.18
N PRO A 58 -9.96 1.69 -7.85
CA PRO A 58 -8.76 0.92 -8.09
C PRO A 58 -8.60 0.57 -9.57
N LEU A 59 -7.36 0.48 -10.03
CA LEU A 59 -6.98 0.26 -11.43
C LEU A 59 -6.00 -0.92 -11.54
N GLN A 60 -5.83 -1.43 -12.76
CA GLN A 60 -4.85 -2.47 -13.08
C GLN A 60 -4.95 -3.69 -12.14
N GLU A 61 -3.85 -4.14 -11.54
CA GLU A 61 -3.81 -5.27 -10.63
C GLU A 61 -4.65 -5.10 -9.35
N LEU A 62 -4.95 -3.85 -8.97
CA LEU A 62 -5.85 -3.53 -7.85
C LEU A 62 -7.33 -3.49 -8.27
N ALA A 63 -7.65 -3.43 -9.56
CA ALA A 63 -9.03 -3.39 -10.06
C ALA A 63 -9.82 -4.68 -9.79
N ASN A 64 -9.13 -5.75 -9.39
CA ASN A 64 -9.79 -6.93 -8.87
C ASN A 64 -10.62 -6.54 -7.64
N PRO A 65 -11.93 -6.84 -7.62
CA PRO A 65 -12.80 -6.48 -6.51
C PRO A 65 -12.20 -6.91 -5.17
N ASN A 66 -12.31 -6.05 -4.16
CA ASN A 66 -11.84 -6.26 -2.78
C ASN A 66 -10.31 -6.31 -2.60
N ARG A 67 -9.51 -5.80 -3.55
CA ARG A 67 -8.05 -5.73 -3.39
C ARG A 67 -7.50 -4.46 -2.77
N ALA A 68 -8.27 -3.37 -2.82
CA ALA A 68 -7.82 -2.05 -2.43
C ALA A 68 -8.93 -1.28 -1.73
N ASP A 69 -8.60 -0.77 -0.54
CA ASP A 69 -9.42 0.18 0.21
C ASP A 69 -8.65 1.49 0.37
N PHE A 70 -9.39 2.60 0.50
CA PHE A 70 -8.80 3.92 0.67
C PHE A 70 -9.40 4.63 1.88
N PHE A 71 -8.53 5.27 2.66
CA PHE A 71 -8.89 6.06 3.83
C PHE A 71 -8.24 7.43 3.71
N LEU A 72 -8.98 8.48 4.06
CA LEU A 72 -8.49 9.85 4.10
C LEU A 72 -8.74 10.43 5.50
N GLU A 73 -7.65 10.85 6.15
CA GLU A 73 -7.67 11.55 7.43
C GLU A 73 -7.18 13.00 7.23
N GLU A 74 -7.10 13.77 8.31
CA GLU A 74 -6.71 15.19 8.24
C GLU A 74 -5.26 15.38 7.77
N SER A 75 -4.35 14.48 8.19
CA SER A 75 -2.91 14.61 7.94
C SER A 75 -2.29 13.42 7.18
N THR A 76 -3.05 12.34 6.94
CA THR A 76 -2.56 11.20 6.17
C THR A 76 -3.70 10.54 5.39
N ALA A 77 -3.40 10.11 4.17
CA ALA A 77 -4.24 9.19 3.41
C ALA A 77 -3.57 7.82 3.36
N PHE A 78 -4.37 6.76 3.29
CA PHE A 78 -3.88 5.39 3.25
C PHE A 78 -4.52 4.64 2.08
N LEU A 79 -3.68 4.02 1.26
CA LEU A 79 -4.09 2.94 0.37
C LEU A 79 -3.80 1.62 1.09
N ARG A 80 -4.86 0.88 1.43
CA ARG A 80 -4.75 -0.47 1.95
C ARG A 80 -4.80 -1.46 0.81
N ILE A 81 -3.80 -2.33 0.70
CA ILE A 81 -3.77 -3.44 -0.26
C ILE A 81 -3.99 -4.74 0.51
N SER A 82 -4.99 -5.53 0.10
CA SER A 82 -5.35 -6.80 0.75
C SER A 82 -6.12 -7.72 -0.20
N PRO A 83 -5.81 -9.01 -0.35
CA PRO A 83 -4.61 -9.65 0.18
C PRO A 83 -3.38 -9.21 -0.61
N LEU A 84 -2.27 -9.09 0.11
CA LEU A 84 -0.95 -8.88 -0.46
C LEU A 84 -0.51 -10.07 -1.29
N ARG A 85 0.16 -9.77 -2.39
CA ARG A 85 0.81 -10.73 -3.29
C ARG A 85 2.26 -10.33 -3.49
N ILE A 86 3.08 -11.28 -3.95
CA ILE A 86 4.51 -11.00 -4.20
C ILE A 86 4.69 -9.94 -5.30
N GLU A 87 3.76 -9.86 -6.26
CA GLU A 87 3.81 -8.85 -7.32
C GLU A 87 3.48 -7.44 -6.82
N ASP A 88 2.99 -7.29 -5.58
CA ASP A 88 2.75 -5.99 -4.97
C ASP A 88 4.06 -5.36 -4.45
N ASP A 89 5.16 -6.10 -4.33
CA ASP A 89 6.49 -5.58 -3.97
C ASP A 89 6.95 -4.46 -4.92
N GLY A 90 7.49 -3.37 -4.38
CA GLY A 90 8.09 -2.30 -5.17
C GLY A 90 7.92 -0.90 -4.60
N ILE A 91 8.20 0.10 -5.44
CA ILE A 91 8.15 1.51 -5.07
C ILE A 91 6.83 2.11 -5.55
N TYR A 92 6.12 2.71 -4.61
CA TYR A 92 4.89 3.43 -4.80
C TYR A 92 5.12 4.93 -4.61
N LYS A 93 4.40 5.72 -5.40
CA LYS A 93 4.40 7.17 -5.38
C LYS A 93 2.97 7.65 -5.25
N CYS A 94 2.72 8.48 -4.24
CA CYS A 94 1.45 9.14 -4.02
C CYS A 94 1.59 10.63 -4.33
N ASP A 95 0.80 11.10 -5.30
CA ASP A 95 0.70 12.51 -5.67
C ASP A 95 -0.63 13.08 -5.17
N VAL A 96 -0.58 14.21 -4.46
CA VAL A 96 -1.77 14.88 -3.91
C VAL A 96 -1.88 16.30 -4.45
N THR A 97 -3.09 16.66 -4.87
CA THR A 97 -3.44 18.02 -5.28
C THR A 97 -4.67 18.50 -4.53
N TYR A 98 -4.70 19.80 -4.23
CA TYR A 98 -5.74 20.44 -3.42
C TYR A 98 -6.56 21.41 -4.25
N VAL A 99 -7.82 21.65 -3.88
CA VAL A 99 -8.73 22.52 -4.64
C VAL A 99 -8.24 23.98 -4.67
N GLN A 100 -7.68 24.48 -3.56
CA GLN A 100 -7.39 25.90 -3.38
C GLN A 100 -5.94 26.18 -2.91
N GLY A 101 -5.08 25.16 -2.82
CA GLY A 101 -3.76 25.26 -2.18
C GLY A 101 -2.58 25.19 -3.14
N LYS A 102 -1.50 25.93 -2.85
CA LYS A 102 -0.15 25.75 -3.43
C LYS A 102 0.67 24.69 -2.64
N CYS A 103 0.03 23.59 -2.25
CA CYS A 103 0.64 22.53 -1.44
C CYS A 103 0.67 21.17 -2.16
N PRO A 104 1.26 21.02 -3.36
CA PRO A 104 1.42 19.69 -3.91
C PRO A 104 2.29 18.86 -2.96
N SER A 105 1.76 17.72 -2.51
CA SER A 105 2.50 16.76 -1.68
C SER A 105 2.88 15.55 -2.51
N LEU A 106 4.09 15.05 -2.29
CA LEU A 106 4.63 13.88 -2.95
C LEU A 106 5.20 12.94 -1.89
N SER A 107 4.61 11.75 -1.77
CA SER A 107 5.07 10.72 -0.84
C SER A 107 5.49 9.47 -1.59
N PHE A 108 6.56 8.82 -1.12
CA PHE A 108 7.03 7.54 -1.61
C PHE A 108 6.88 6.46 -0.55
N SER A 109 6.52 5.26 -0.97
CA SER A 109 6.52 4.07 -0.12
C SER A 109 7.22 2.93 -0.82
N THR A 110 8.27 2.38 -0.21
CA THR A 110 8.87 1.11 -0.65
C THR A 110 8.19 -0.02 0.11
N LEU A 111 7.49 -0.91 -0.59
CA LEU A 111 6.86 -2.10 -0.03
C LEU A 111 7.72 -3.32 -0.34
N THR A 112 8.17 -4.01 0.71
CA THR A 112 8.81 -5.32 0.61
C THR A 112 7.87 -6.42 1.09
N THR A 113 7.71 -7.47 0.30
CA THR A 113 6.80 -8.57 0.62
C THR A 113 7.55 -9.86 0.95
N TYR A 114 7.08 -10.59 1.97
CA TYR A 114 7.65 -11.88 2.35
C TYR A 114 6.60 -13.00 2.26
N GLY A 115 7.04 -14.19 1.83
CA GLY A 115 6.21 -15.39 1.84
C GLY A 115 5.90 -15.84 3.27
N LYS A 116 4.71 -16.42 3.47
CA LYS A 116 4.37 -17.07 4.74
C LYS A 116 5.17 -18.37 4.88
N SER A 117 6.05 -18.44 5.87
CA SER A 117 6.75 -19.69 6.19
C SER A 117 5.76 -20.69 6.80
N VAL A 118 5.66 -21.88 6.20
CA VAL A 118 4.88 -23.00 6.74
C VAL A 118 5.88 -23.98 7.36
N PHE A 119 5.99 -24.00 8.69
CA PHE A 119 6.75 -25.05 9.36
C PHE A 119 5.89 -26.32 9.41
N PRO A 120 6.36 -27.47 8.89
CA PRO A 120 5.66 -28.73 9.09
C PRO A 120 5.69 -29.10 10.58
N SER A 121 4.53 -29.35 11.17
CA SER A 121 4.43 -29.90 12.52
C SER A 121 4.87 -31.35 12.50
N LEU A 122 6.15 -31.60 12.81
CA LEU A 122 6.69 -32.95 13.02
C LEU A 122 6.03 -33.56 14.25
N THR A 123 5.11 -34.50 14.02
CA THR A 123 4.52 -35.32 15.07
C THR A 123 5.41 -36.53 15.29
N LEU A 124 6.15 -36.57 16.40
CA LEU A 124 6.94 -37.74 16.79
C LEU A 124 5.99 -38.83 17.30
N SER A 125 5.81 -39.89 16.53
CA SER A 125 5.18 -41.12 17.02
C SER A 125 6.17 -41.85 17.92
N LEU A 126 5.92 -41.85 19.23
CA LEU A 126 6.65 -42.68 20.19
C LEU A 126 6.21 -44.14 20.01
N ASN A 127 6.87 -44.86 19.10
CA ASN A 127 6.78 -46.31 19.06
C ASN A 127 7.49 -46.85 20.30
N LYS A 128 6.73 -47.42 21.25
CA LYS A 128 7.31 -48.09 22.42
C LYS A 128 8.23 -49.22 21.96
N CYS A 129 9.50 -49.17 22.36
CA CYS A 129 10.40 -50.30 22.18
C CYS A 129 9.82 -51.53 22.91
N PRO A 130 9.74 -52.71 22.27
CA PRO A 130 9.41 -53.93 22.97
C PRO A 130 10.56 -54.26 23.94
N VAL A 131 10.21 -54.44 25.22
CA VAL A 131 11.13 -54.92 26.24
C VAL A 131 11.27 -56.43 26.05
N ALA A 132 12.50 -56.89 25.85
CA ALA A 132 12.86 -58.31 25.77
C ALA A 132 12.97 -58.94 27.16
#